data_AF-W9TED7-F1
#
_entry.id   AF-W9TED7-F1
#
_cell.length_a   1.000
_cell.length_b   1.000
_cell.length_c   1.000
_cell.angle_alpha   90.00
_cell.angle_beta   90.00
_cell.angle_gamma   90.00
#
_symmetry.space_group_name_H-M   'P 1'
#
loop_
_entity.id
_entity.type
_entity.pdbx_description
1 polymer ?
#
loop_
_entity_poly.entity_id
_entity_poly.type
_entity_poly.pdbx_seq_one_letter_code
_entity_poly.pdbx_strand_id
1 'polypeptide(L)'
;MATAAKLGTNFTGVQMSPKDTQRLMEAVEHTHPDVAGDDSLLMIERSKRNEEADRIGSVPVPGSAKGMLKSTFDMVKGKSPEVLVDKLGERIAFERNGVRLYDAMLAKVKAMDVVGSDLVAVLQHIRDEEFEHMLMVEDAIRNLGADPTAQTPCADVAAVKSMGLMQVLTDPRTNIAQGLNALLTAELEDNAAWELLIELAEAGGHSGIAKGFVKAKAQEDDHLIKIKTLVRRGLISDIK
;
A
#
# COMPACT_ATOMS: atom_id res chain seq x y z
N MET A 1 -25.34 12.06 1.55
CA MET A 1 -26.04 11.14 2.49
C MET A 1 -25.04 10.10 2.96
N ALA A 2 -24.30 10.38 4.04
CA ALA A 2 -23.26 9.49 4.54
C ALA A 2 -23.66 8.89 5.89
N THR A 3 -23.36 7.60 6.07
CA THR A 3 -23.51 6.78 7.27
C THR A 3 -22.45 7.06 8.35
N ALA A 4 -21.70 8.16 8.29
CA ALA A 4 -20.65 8.42 9.29
C ALA A 4 -21.23 8.97 10.59
N ALA A 5 -20.78 8.37 11.70
CA ALA A 5 -20.81 8.90 13.06
C ALA A 5 -22.16 9.42 13.58
N LYS A 6 -23.29 8.94 13.05
CA LYS A 6 -24.58 9.18 13.70
C LYS A 6 -24.61 8.46 15.05
N LEU A 7 -25.13 9.12 16.07
CA LEU A 7 -25.52 8.42 17.30
C LEU A 7 -26.46 7.27 16.89
N GLY A 8 -26.09 6.07 17.30
CA GLY A 8 -26.71 4.85 16.81
C GLY A 8 -26.57 3.73 17.82
N THR A 9 -27.19 2.60 17.50
CA THR A 9 -27.13 1.42 18.37
C THR A 9 -25.69 0.90 18.39
N ASN A 10 -25.17 0.66 19.60
CA ASN A 10 -23.87 0.00 19.75
C ASN A 10 -24.00 -1.47 19.31
N PHE A 11 -23.26 -1.86 18.27
CA PHE A 11 -23.23 -3.25 17.76
C PHE A 11 -22.11 -4.11 18.38
N THR A 12 -21.28 -3.53 19.25
CA THR A 12 -20.08 -4.17 19.82
C THR A 12 -20.02 -4.11 21.36
N GLY A 13 -21.13 -3.79 22.03
CA GLY A 13 -21.20 -3.79 23.50
C GLY A 13 -21.67 -5.13 24.06
N VAL A 14 -20.86 -5.79 24.89
CA VAL A 14 -21.25 -7.04 25.60
C VAL A 14 -22.52 -6.89 26.43
N GLN A 15 -22.77 -5.68 26.96
CA GLN A 15 -23.99 -5.38 27.72
C GLN A 15 -25.26 -5.35 26.86
N MET A 16 -25.14 -5.16 25.54
CA MET A 16 -26.28 -5.04 24.64
C MET A 16 -26.77 -6.39 24.11
N SER A 17 -26.00 -7.48 24.29
CA SER A 17 -26.46 -8.84 23.95
C SER A 17 -25.94 -9.90 24.93
N PRO A 18 -26.52 -10.00 26.15
CA PRO A 18 -26.08 -10.95 27.17
C PRO A 18 -26.12 -12.42 26.71
N LYS A 19 -27.08 -12.78 25.84
CA LYS A 19 -27.21 -14.15 25.30
C LYS A 19 -26.12 -14.49 24.28
N ASP A 20 -25.71 -13.54 23.44
CA ASP A 20 -24.56 -13.76 22.54
C ASP A 20 -23.26 -13.76 23.32
N THR A 21 -23.13 -12.90 24.33
CA THR A 21 -21.98 -12.89 25.24
C THR A 21 -21.82 -14.22 25.97
N GLN A 22 -22.91 -14.77 26.53
CA GLN A 22 -22.86 -16.08 27.17
C GLN A 22 -22.42 -17.17 26.18
N ARG A 23 -22.97 -17.18 24.96
CA ARG A 23 -22.54 -18.13 23.91
C ARG A 23 -21.07 -17.99 23.52
N LEU A 24 -20.55 -16.77 23.47
CA LEU A 24 -19.12 -16.52 23.22
C LEU A 24 -18.27 -17.02 24.39
N MET A 25 -18.70 -16.81 25.64
CA MET A 25 -18.00 -17.34 26.83
C MET A 25 -17.96 -18.87 26.83
N GLU A 26 -19.09 -19.52 26.55
CA GLU A 26 -19.18 -20.99 26.40
C GLU A 26 -18.29 -21.47 25.24
N ALA A 27 -18.26 -20.75 24.11
CA ALA A 27 -17.42 -21.09 22.98
C ALA A 27 -15.92 -21.04 23.32
N VAL A 28 -15.48 -20.11 24.17
CA VAL A 28 -14.07 -20.00 24.63
C VAL A 28 -13.67 -21.16 25.55
N GLU A 29 -14.62 -21.79 26.25
CA GLU A 29 -14.36 -23.02 27.02
C GLU A 29 -14.07 -24.24 26.13
N HIS A 30 -14.51 -24.22 24.87
CA HIS A 30 -14.32 -25.32 23.92
C HIS A 30 -13.37 -24.99 22.77
N THR A 31 -13.14 -23.70 22.51
CA THR A 31 -12.30 -23.16 21.45
C THR A 31 -11.16 -22.39 22.09
N HIS A 32 -10.13 -23.12 22.49
CA HIS A 32 -8.95 -22.53 23.09
C HIS A 32 -8.06 -21.88 22.02
N PRO A 33 -7.32 -20.81 22.36
CA PRO A 33 -6.32 -20.28 21.46
C PRO A 33 -5.23 -21.33 21.19
N ASP A 34 -4.70 -21.34 19.96
CA ASP A 34 -3.58 -22.21 19.59
C ASP A 34 -2.34 -21.97 20.45
N VAL A 35 -2.21 -20.75 20.97
CA VAL A 35 -1.20 -20.33 21.94
C VAL A 35 -1.90 -20.04 23.27
N ALA A 36 -1.73 -20.93 24.23
CA ALA A 36 -2.24 -20.70 25.58
C ALA A 36 -1.46 -19.54 26.23
N GLY A 37 -2.15 -18.52 26.76
CA GLY A 37 -1.54 -17.55 27.68
C GLY A 37 -1.84 -16.08 27.42
N ASP A 38 -1.08 -15.23 28.13
CA ASP A 38 -1.15 -13.77 28.07
C ASP A 38 -0.21 -13.17 27.00
N ASP A 39 -0.11 -11.84 26.96
CA ASP A 39 0.73 -11.09 26.00
C ASP A 39 2.20 -11.57 25.97
N SER A 40 2.73 -12.10 27.08
CA SER A 40 4.11 -12.60 27.18
C SER A 40 4.30 -13.88 26.38
N LEU A 41 3.31 -14.79 26.42
CA LEU A 41 3.35 -16.06 25.70
C LEU A 41 3.09 -15.85 24.20
N LEU A 42 2.25 -14.88 23.83
CA LEU A 42 2.12 -14.45 22.43
C LEU A 42 3.42 -13.86 21.89
N MET A 43 4.19 -13.12 22.69
CA MET A 43 5.50 -12.61 22.29
C MET A 43 6.50 -13.74 22.06
N ILE A 44 6.58 -14.72 22.97
CA ILE A 44 7.47 -15.89 22.82
C ILE A 44 7.13 -16.66 21.55
N GLU A 45 5.83 -16.89 21.28
CA GLU A 45 5.42 -17.59 20.08
C GLU A 45 5.80 -16.80 18.81
N ARG A 46 5.60 -15.47 18.80
CA ARG A 46 6.04 -14.61 17.68
C ARG A 46 7.55 -14.71 17.45
N SER A 47 8.36 -14.73 18.51
CA SER A 47 9.81 -14.93 18.41
C SER A 47 10.15 -16.27 17.77
N LYS A 48 9.51 -17.36 18.23
CA LYS A 48 9.68 -18.69 17.64
C LYS A 48 9.29 -18.72 16.16
N ARG A 49 8.16 -18.12 15.79
CA ARG A 49 7.75 -18.05 14.37
C ARG A 49 8.70 -17.23 13.52
N ASN A 50 9.31 -16.17 14.06
CA ASN A 50 10.34 -15.42 13.36
C ASN A 50 11.62 -16.24 13.14
N GLU A 51 12.00 -17.10 14.09
CA GLU A 51 13.16 -18.01 13.95
C GLU A 51 12.91 -19.13 12.94
N GLU A 52 11.67 -19.62 12.85
CA GLU A 52 11.26 -20.67 11.91
C GLU A 52 10.91 -20.14 10.51
N ALA A 53 10.75 -18.83 10.35
CA ALA A 53 10.26 -18.24 9.10
C ALA A 53 11.30 -18.35 7.97
N ASP A 54 10.84 -18.87 6.83
CA ASP A 54 11.56 -18.74 5.58
C ASP A 54 11.52 -17.28 5.07
N ARG A 55 12.46 -16.96 4.17
CA ARG A 55 12.41 -15.68 3.44
C ARG A 55 11.12 -15.56 2.64
N ILE A 56 10.55 -14.34 2.59
CA ILE A 56 9.36 -14.02 1.78
C ILE A 56 9.58 -14.38 0.30
N GLY A 57 10.80 -14.13 -0.21
CA GLY A 57 11.17 -14.47 -1.58
C GLY A 57 12.62 -14.12 -1.88
N SER A 58 12.93 -13.89 -3.15
CA SER A 58 14.24 -13.41 -3.60
C SER A 58 14.11 -12.58 -4.86
N VAL A 59 14.99 -11.59 -5.03
CA VAL A 59 15.16 -10.90 -6.31
C VAL A 59 15.73 -11.90 -7.33
N PRO A 60 15.09 -12.10 -8.50
CA PRO A 60 15.59 -13.05 -9.49
C PRO A 60 16.88 -12.53 -10.14
N VAL A 61 17.74 -13.46 -10.53
CA VAL A 61 18.93 -13.13 -11.33
C VAL A 61 18.46 -12.49 -12.64
N PRO A 62 19.10 -11.40 -13.12
CA PRO A 62 18.73 -10.78 -14.39
C PRO A 62 18.69 -11.81 -15.53
N GLY A 63 17.57 -11.85 -16.27
CA GLY A 63 17.38 -12.80 -17.37
C GLY A 63 18.22 -12.47 -18.62
N SER A 64 18.82 -11.28 -18.68
CA SER A 64 19.70 -10.86 -19.79
C SER A 64 21.17 -11.14 -19.48
N ALA A 65 21.92 -11.61 -20.49
CA ALA A 65 23.37 -11.84 -20.36
C ALA A 65 24.14 -10.58 -19.91
N LYS A 66 23.72 -9.41 -20.41
CA LYS A 66 24.26 -8.10 -20.00
C LYS A 66 23.97 -7.79 -18.53
N GLY A 67 22.74 -8.03 -18.07
CA GLY A 67 22.33 -7.81 -16.68
C GLY A 67 23.10 -8.72 -15.73
N MET A 68 23.24 -10.01 -16.07
CA MET A 68 23.97 -10.99 -15.27
C MET A 68 25.46 -10.61 -15.08
N LEU A 69 26.14 -10.20 -16.17
CA LEU A 69 27.54 -9.75 -16.11
C LEU A 69 27.71 -8.48 -15.27
N LYS A 70 26.79 -7.53 -15.38
CA LYS A 70 26.86 -6.28 -14.61
C LYS A 70 26.62 -6.51 -13.12
N SER A 71 25.57 -7.25 -12.76
CA SER A 71 25.24 -7.54 -11.35
C SER A 71 26.36 -8.30 -10.66
N THR A 72 26.95 -9.31 -11.33
CA THR A 72 28.09 -10.06 -10.77
C THR A 72 29.31 -9.16 -10.54
N PHE A 73 29.62 -8.26 -11.47
CA PHE A 73 30.71 -7.30 -11.30
C PHE A 73 30.48 -6.32 -10.15
N ASP A 74 29.26 -5.80 -9.99
CA ASP A 74 28.91 -4.89 -8.90
C ASP A 74 28.97 -5.60 -7.53
N MET A 75 28.51 -6.85 -7.44
CA MET A 75 28.64 -7.67 -6.23
C MET A 75 30.10 -7.95 -5.85
N VAL A 76 30.97 -8.22 -6.84
CA VAL A 76 32.43 -8.39 -6.61
C VAL A 76 33.06 -7.11 -6.05
N LYS A 77 32.49 -5.94 -6.33
CA LYS A 77 32.89 -4.65 -5.74
C LYS A 77 32.24 -4.37 -4.37
N GLY A 78 31.52 -5.32 -3.79
CA GLY A 78 30.83 -5.17 -2.52
C GLY A 78 29.56 -4.32 -2.57
N LYS A 79 29.00 -4.08 -3.77
CA LYS A 79 27.68 -3.43 -3.91
C LYS A 79 26.56 -4.46 -3.84
N SER A 80 25.38 -4.01 -3.46
CA SER A 80 24.15 -4.81 -3.40
C SER A 80 23.12 -4.31 -4.43
N PRO A 81 23.32 -4.58 -5.74
CA PRO A 81 22.41 -4.16 -6.80
C PRO A 81 20.97 -4.69 -6.60
N GLU A 82 20.83 -5.82 -5.90
CA GLU A 82 19.55 -6.42 -5.55
C GLU A 82 18.66 -5.52 -4.67
N VAL A 83 19.23 -4.62 -3.85
CA VAL A 83 18.45 -3.72 -2.99
C VAL A 83 17.64 -2.72 -3.82
N LEU A 84 18.27 -2.10 -4.82
CA LEU A 84 17.57 -1.17 -5.72
C LEU A 84 16.51 -1.91 -6.54
N VAL A 85 16.82 -3.11 -7.04
CA VAL A 85 15.87 -3.91 -7.82
C VAL A 85 14.68 -4.35 -6.97
N ASP A 86 14.89 -4.76 -5.72
CA ASP A 86 13.81 -5.13 -4.80
C ASP A 86 12.89 -3.93 -4.51
N LYS A 87 13.47 -2.75 -4.30
CA LYS A 87 12.70 -1.51 -4.07
C LYS A 87 11.97 -1.00 -5.31
N LEU A 88 12.51 -1.20 -6.50
CA LEU A 88 11.77 -0.95 -7.74
C LEU A 88 10.63 -1.97 -7.91
N GLY A 89 10.84 -3.23 -7.50
CA GLY A 89 9.79 -4.24 -7.41
C GLY A 89 8.66 -3.86 -6.46
N GLU A 90 9.02 -3.32 -5.28
CA GLU A 90 8.05 -2.71 -4.35
C GLU A 90 7.23 -1.64 -5.06
N ARG A 91 7.92 -0.71 -5.73
CA ARG A 91 7.29 0.45 -6.32
C ARG A 91 6.32 0.08 -7.42
N ILE A 92 6.72 -0.74 -8.40
CA ILE A 92 5.82 -1.14 -9.48
C ILE A 92 4.61 -1.93 -8.98
N ALA A 93 4.76 -2.74 -7.92
CA ALA A 93 3.65 -3.43 -7.29
C ALA A 93 2.70 -2.45 -6.60
N PHE A 94 3.25 -1.42 -5.95
CA PHE A 94 2.47 -0.37 -5.32
C PHE A 94 1.72 0.47 -6.37
N GLU A 95 2.38 1.01 -7.40
CA GLU A 95 1.73 1.83 -8.44
C GLU A 95 0.57 1.08 -9.11
N ARG A 96 0.76 -0.21 -9.38
CA ARG A 96 -0.29 -1.08 -9.92
C ARG A 96 -1.50 -1.19 -8.97
N ASN A 97 -1.25 -1.22 -7.67
CA ASN A 97 -2.31 -1.18 -6.67
C ASN A 97 -2.89 0.23 -6.53
N GLY A 98 -2.09 1.30 -6.62
CA GLY A 98 -2.51 2.71 -6.63
C GLY A 98 -3.60 2.96 -7.67
N VAL A 99 -3.34 2.57 -8.92
CA VAL A 99 -4.34 2.64 -10.01
C VAL A 99 -5.66 1.94 -9.62
N ARG A 100 -5.58 0.72 -9.04
CA ARG A 100 -6.76 -0.06 -8.62
C ARG A 100 -7.49 0.57 -7.43
N LEU A 101 -6.75 1.15 -6.47
CA LEU A 101 -7.32 1.85 -5.32
C LEU A 101 -8.11 3.07 -5.80
N TYR A 102 -7.54 3.85 -6.71
CA TYR A 102 -8.23 4.99 -7.32
C TYR A 102 -9.44 4.57 -8.17
N ASP A 103 -9.36 3.48 -8.93
CA ASP A 103 -10.52 2.93 -9.65
C ASP A 103 -11.65 2.52 -8.70
N ALA A 104 -11.32 1.87 -7.58
CA ALA A 104 -12.30 1.49 -6.55
C ALA A 104 -12.94 2.73 -5.90
N MET A 105 -12.14 3.76 -5.60
CA MET A 105 -12.65 5.02 -5.05
C MET A 105 -13.54 5.75 -6.05
N LEU A 106 -13.17 5.80 -7.33
CA LEU A 106 -13.98 6.38 -8.40
C LEU A 106 -15.33 5.67 -8.53
N ALA A 107 -15.34 4.34 -8.45
CA ALA A 107 -16.59 3.57 -8.45
C ALA A 107 -17.48 3.94 -7.26
N LYS A 108 -16.90 4.06 -6.05
CA LYS A 108 -17.63 4.50 -4.84
C LYS A 108 -18.21 5.90 -4.99
N VAL A 109 -17.41 6.88 -5.45
CA VAL A 109 -17.86 8.27 -5.62
C VAL A 109 -18.99 8.36 -6.64
N LYS A 110 -18.88 7.64 -7.77
CA LYS A 110 -19.91 7.61 -8.82
C LYS A 110 -21.21 6.97 -8.33
N ALA A 111 -21.14 5.91 -7.52
CA ALA A 111 -22.31 5.22 -6.99
C ALA A 111 -23.09 6.05 -5.97
N MET A 112 -22.45 7.01 -5.29
CA MET A 112 -23.09 7.87 -4.30
C MET A 112 -23.78 9.12 -4.91
N ASP A 113 -23.97 9.12 -6.23
CA ASP A 113 -24.59 10.18 -7.03
C ASP A 113 -23.98 11.58 -6.81
N VAL A 114 -22.67 11.62 -6.52
CA VAL A 114 -21.89 12.87 -6.48
C VAL A 114 -21.43 13.26 -7.90
N VAL A 115 -22.29 12.96 -8.89
CA VAL A 115 -22.03 13.05 -10.32
C VAL A 115 -21.92 14.52 -10.72
N GLY A 116 -20.76 14.89 -11.30
CA GLY A 116 -20.47 16.26 -11.74
C GLY A 116 -19.60 17.09 -10.77
N SER A 117 -19.06 16.49 -9.71
CA SER A 117 -18.17 17.19 -8.78
C SER A 117 -16.72 17.21 -9.23
N ASP A 118 -16.00 18.29 -8.91
CA ASP A 118 -14.54 18.43 -9.06
C ASP A 118 -13.76 17.23 -8.49
N LEU A 119 -14.35 16.50 -7.53
CA LEU A 119 -13.76 15.30 -6.93
C LEU A 119 -13.48 14.19 -7.95
N VAL A 120 -14.43 13.90 -8.86
CA VAL A 120 -14.23 12.82 -9.84
C VAL A 120 -13.06 13.16 -10.77
N ALA A 121 -12.98 14.40 -11.22
CA ALA A 121 -11.89 14.87 -12.07
C ALA A 121 -10.53 14.80 -11.35
N VAL A 122 -10.47 15.21 -10.08
CA VAL A 122 -9.24 15.11 -9.28
C VAL A 122 -8.79 13.66 -9.11
N LEU A 123 -9.70 12.75 -8.75
CA LEU A 123 -9.36 11.34 -8.56
C LEU A 123 -8.95 10.65 -9.88
N GLN A 124 -9.59 11.00 -11.00
CA GLN A 124 -9.20 10.48 -12.32
C GLN A 124 -7.81 10.97 -12.73
N HIS A 125 -7.53 12.25 -12.49
CA HIS A 125 -6.24 12.83 -12.80
C HIS A 125 -5.11 12.13 -12.02
N ILE A 126 -5.28 11.92 -10.71
CA ILE A 126 -4.29 11.19 -9.91
C ILE A 126 -4.15 9.76 -10.45
N ARG A 127 -5.24 9.03 -10.65
CA ARG A 127 -5.24 7.66 -11.22
C ARG A 127 -4.44 7.57 -12.52
N ASP A 128 -4.55 8.56 -13.39
CA ASP A 128 -3.83 8.61 -14.65
C ASP A 128 -2.32 8.83 -14.43
N GLU A 129 -1.93 9.66 -13.46
CA GLU A 129 -0.54 9.90 -13.06
C GLU A 129 0.10 8.65 -12.41
N GLU A 130 -0.61 7.94 -11.54
CA GLU A 130 -0.20 6.63 -10.96
C GLU A 130 0.10 5.60 -12.07
N PHE A 131 -0.69 5.61 -13.14
CA PHE A 131 -0.45 4.73 -14.29
C PHE A 131 0.83 5.15 -15.05
N GLU A 132 1.08 6.45 -15.22
CA GLU A 132 2.35 6.95 -15.79
C GLU A 132 3.55 6.53 -14.92
N HIS A 133 3.40 6.59 -13.59
CA HIS A 133 4.43 6.19 -12.63
C HIS A 133 4.73 4.70 -12.71
N MET A 134 3.70 3.85 -12.80
CA MET A 134 3.87 2.42 -13.02
C MET A 134 4.73 2.14 -14.25
N LEU A 135 4.45 2.81 -15.38
CA LEU A 135 5.22 2.65 -16.62
C LEU A 135 6.65 3.19 -16.49
N MET A 136 6.85 4.29 -15.78
CA MET A 136 8.17 4.85 -15.50
C MET A 136 9.06 3.86 -14.72
N VAL A 137 8.48 3.18 -13.72
CA VAL A 137 9.19 2.16 -12.93
C VAL A 137 9.45 0.90 -13.74
N GLU A 138 8.47 0.47 -14.56
CA GLU A 138 8.66 -0.64 -15.49
C GLU A 138 9.89 -0.42 -16.38
N ASP A 139 9.99 0.76 -17.00
CA ASP A 139 11.12 1.13 -17.84
C ASP A 139 12.43 1.16 -17.05
N ALA A 140 12.43 1.68 -15.82
CA ALA A 140 13.59 1.67 -14.95
C ALA A 140 14.08 0.23 -14.66
N ILE A 141 13.17 -0.69 -14.33
CA ILE A 141 13.50 -2.11 -14.09
C ILE A 141 14.09 -2.76 -15.35
N ARG A 142 13.46 -2.52 -16.51
CA ARG A 142 13.96 -3.02 -17.80
C ARG A 142 15.34 -2.48 -18.15
N ASN A 143 15.59 -1.20 -17.87
CA ASN A 143 16.89 -0.55 -18.08
C ASN A 143 18.02 -1.14 -17.22
N LEU A 144 17.67 -1.68 -16.04
CA LEU A 144 18.59 -2.45 -15.20
C LEU A 144 18.80 -3.89 -15.68
N GLY A 145 18.03 -4.35 -16.67
CA GLY A 145 18.06 -5.71 -17.19
C GLY A 145 17.30 -6.71 -16.33
N ALA A 146 16.48 -6.23 -15.38
CA ALA A 146 15.62 -7.03 -14.52
C ALA A 146 14.21 -7.22 -15.13
N ASP A 147 13.42 -8.11 -14.54
CA ASP A 147 12.07 -8.45 -14.98
C ASP A 147 11.02 -7.67 -14.15
N PRO A 148 10.25 -6.73 -14.75
CA PRO A 148 9.23 -5.97 -14.02
C PRO A 148 7.99 -6.79 -13.63
N THR A 149 7.89 -8.04 -14.09
CA THR A 149 6.81 -8.95 -13.70
C THR A 149 7.16 -9.81 -12.49
N ALA A 150 8.42 -9.78 -12.04
CA ALA A 150 8.87 -10.54 -10.88
C ALA A 150 8.24 -10.04 -9.59
N GLN A 151 7.75 -10.97 -8.76
CA GLN A 151 7.35 -10.69 -7.40
C GLN A 151 8.59 -10.77 -6.49
N THR A 152 9.20 -9.62 -6.24
CA THR A 152 10.32 -9.52 -5.28
C THR A 152 9.79 -9.52 -3.84
N PRO A 153 10.65 -9.72 -2.82
CA PRO A 153 10.23 -9.66 -1.43
C PRO A 153 9.47 -8.38 -1.05
N CYS A 154 9.96 -7.21 -1.45
CA CYS A 154 9.27 -5.96 -1.15
C CYS A 154 7.99 -5.80 -1.98
N ALA A 155 7.93 -6.31 -3.22
CA ALA A 155 6.71 -6.35 -4.02
C ALA A 155 5.58 -7.16 -3.35
N ASP A 156 5.93 -8.29 -2.75
CA ASP A 156 4.99 -9.11 -1.98
C ASP A 156 4.43 -8.35 -0.77
N VAL A 157 5.31 -7.77 0.05
CA VAL A 157 4.92 -7.00 1.23
C VAL A 157 4.07 -5.77 0.86
N ALA A 158 4.39 -5.08 -0.23
CA ALA A 158 3.57 -3.98 -0.74
C ALA A 158 2.15 -4.44 -1.07
N ALA A 159 1.99 -5.58 -1.74
CA ALA A 159 0.67 -6.15 -2.02
C ALA A 159 -0.10 -6.47 -0.73
N VAL A 160 0.57 -7.04 0.28
CA VAL A 160 -0.04 -7.31 1.59
C VAL A 160 -0.54 -6.03 2.26
N LYS A 161 0.28 -4.97 2.29
CA LYS A 161 -0.11 -3.66 2.83
C LYS A 161 -1.35 -3.10 2.12
N SER A 162 -1.38 -3.16 0.78
CA SER A 162 -2.49 -2.62 -0.01
C SER A 162 -3.81 -3.37 0.19
N MET A 163 -3.80 -4.63 0.66
CA MET A 163 -5.04 -5.39 0.87
C MET A 163 -6.00 -4.70 1.84
N GLY A 164 -5.49 -4.13 2.94
CA GLY A 164 -6.31 -3.44 3.93
C GLY A 164 -6.98 -2.18 3.35
N LEU A 165 -6.24 -1.44 2.52
CA LEU A 165 -6.77 -0.23 1.86
C LEU A 165 -7.89 -0.60 0.88
N MET A 166 -7.68 -1.65 0.08
CA MET A 166 -8.69 -2.12 -0.87
C MET A 166 -9.96 -2.59 -0.15
N GLN A 167 -9.84 -3.27 0.99
CA GLN A 167 -10.99 -3.67 1.79
C GLN A 167 -11.81 -2.46 2.25
N VAL A 168 -11.16 -1.38 2.68
CA VAL A 168 -11.87 -0.14 3.08
C VAL A 168 -12.56 0.51 1.89
N LEU A 169 -11.89 0.61 0.74
CA LEU A 169 -12.43 1.26 -0.45
C LEU A 169 -13.58 0.48 -1.10
N THR A 170 -13.61 -0.84 -0.96
CA THR A 170 -14.63 -1.69 -1.56
C THR A 170 -15.76 -2.07 -0.61
N ASP A 171 -15.62 -1.83 0.70
CA ASP A 171 -16.70 -2.04 1.65
C ASP A 171 -17.87 -1.07 1.36
N PRO A 172 -19.09 -1.57 1.05
CA PRO A 172 -20.24 -0.71 0.76
C PRO A 172 -20.70 0.09 1.98
N ARG A 173 -20.26 -0.25 3.19
CA ARG A 173 -20.59 0.45 4.43
C ARG A 173 -19.72 1.67 4.66
N THR A 174 -18.57 1.77 4.02
CA THR A 174 -17.66 2.92 4.17
C THR A 174 -18.10 4.09 3.28
N ASN A 175 -17.96 5.30 3.80
CA ASN A 175 -18.29 6.52 3.09
C ASN A 175 -17.08 7.12 2.34
N ILE A 176 -17.30 8.22 1.61
CA ILE A 176 -16.26 8.92 0.85
C ILE A 176 -15.12 9.41 1.76
N ALA A 177 -15.41 10.00 2.92
CA ALA A 177 -14.37 10.52 3.81
C ALA A 177 -13.45 9.41 4.35
N GLN A 178 -14.02 8.26 4.71
CA GLN A 178 -13.27 7.07 5.13
C GLN A 178 -12.42 6.52 3.98
N GLY A 179 -12.95 6.49 2.76
CA GLY A 179 -12.20 6.08 1.58
C GLY A 179 -11.04 7.03 1.25
N LEU A 180 -11.27 8.34 1.30
CA LEU A 180 -10.21 9.35 1.13
C LEU A 180 -9.13 9.24 2.23
N ASN A 181 -9.51 8.90 3.45
CA ASN A 181 -8.55 8.69 4.54
C ASN A 181 -7.74 7.39 4.35
N ALA A 182 -8.31 6.35 3.74
CA ALA A 182 -7.56 5.18 3.31
C ALA A 182 -6.57 5.53 2.19
N LEU A 183 -6.99 6.31 1.19
CA LEU A 183 -6.08 6.83 0.16
C LEU A 183 -4.96 7.67 0.77
N LEU A 184 -5.24 8.53 1.75
CA LEU A 184 -4.21 9.32 2.44
C LEU A 184 -3.11 8.44 3.06
N THR A 185 -3.43 7.21 3.47
CA THR A 185 -2.43 6.26 3.97
C THR A 185 -1.51 5.79 2.83
N ALA A 186 -2.06 5.51 1.65
CA ALA A 186 -1.26 5.20 0.46
C ALA A 186 -0.38 6.38 0.06
N GLU A 187 -0.95 7.58 -0.07
CA GLU A 187 -0.23 8.81 -0.50
C GLU A 187 0.98 9.14 0.38
N LEU A 188 0.86 8.95 1.70
CA LEU A 188 1.97 9.18 2.62
C LEU A 188 3.12 8.20 2.42
N GLU A 189 2.80 6.94 2.17
CA GLU A 189 3.79 5.91 1.85
C GLU A 189 4.40 6.15 0.47
N ASP A 190 3.58 6.54 -0.51
CA ASP A 190 4.00 6.78 -1.88
C ASP A 190 5.04 7.90 -1.94
N ASN A 191 4.67 9.04 -1.37
CA ASN A 191 5.50 10.24 -1.33
C ASN A 191 6.89 9.98 -0.74
N ALA A 192 6.95 9.27 0.39
CA ALA A 192 8.21 8.93 1.05
C ALA A 192 9.06 7.93 0.25
N ALA A 193 8.41 6.99 -0.44
CA ALA A 193 9.11 5.98 -1.22
C ALA A 193 9.80 6.56 -2.47
N TRP A 194 9.23 7.59 -3.11
CA TRP A 194 9.90 8.27 -4.23
C TRP A 194 11.18 8.99 -3.81
N GLU A 195 11.22 9.63 -2.63
CA GLU A 195 12.45 10.22 -2.08
C GLU A 195 13.54 9.17 -1.94
N LEU A 196 13.20 8.05 -1.29
CA LEU A 196 14.12 6.95 -1.08
C LEU A 196 14.60 6.33 -2.39
N LEU A 197 13.73 6.16 -3.39
CA LEU A 197 14.11 5.60 -4.69
C LEU A 197 15.10 6.48 -5.46
N ILE A 198 14.94 7.80 -5.39
CA ILE A 198 15.89 8.75 -5.99
C ILE A 198 17.25 8.58 -5.32
N GLU A 199 17.30 8.54 -3.98
CA GLU A 199 18.55 8.35 -3.23
C GLU A 199 19.23 7.02 -3.54
N LEU A 200 18.47 5.92 -3.56
CA LEU A 200 18.98 4.58 -3.88
C LEU A 200 19.49 4.50 -5.32
N ALA A 201 18.79 5.13 -6.28
CA ALA A 201 19.22 5.18 -7.66
C ALA A 201 20.53 5.97 -7.81
N GLU A 202 20.69 7.11 -7.14
CA GLU A 202 21.94 7.88 -7.14
C GLU A 202 23.09 7.11 -6.47
N ALA A 203 22.86 6.53 -5.30
CA ALA A 203 23.84 5.70 -4.60
C ALA A 203 24.29 4.48 -5.43
N GLY A 204 23.37 3.92 -6.22
CA GLY A 204 23.64 2.85 -7.17
C GLY A 204 24.41 3.29 -8.43
N GLY A 205 24.58 4.59 -8.68
CA GLY A 205 25.20 5.14 -9.89
C GLY A 205 24.25 5.19 -11.09
N HIS A 206 22.95 5.28 -10.84
CA HIS A 206 21.88 5.31 -11.84
C HIS A 206 21.21 6.69 -11.92
N SER A 207 22.00 7.77 -12.02
CA SER A 207 21.50 9.15 -12.02
C SER A 207 20.45 9.46 -13.11
N GLY A 208 20.49 8.72 -14.23
CA GLY A 208 19.44 8.82 -15.27
C GLY A 208 18.06 8.33 -14.78
N ILE A 209 18.03 7.26 -14.00
CA ILE A 209 16.81 6.73 -13.37
C ILE A 209 16.35 7.72 -12.28
N ALA A 210 17.26 8.14 -11.41
CA ALA A 210 16.97 9.09 -10.35
C ALA A 210 16.34 10.39 -10.88
N LYS A 211 16.92 10.97 -11.95
CA LYS A 211 16.37 12.16 -12.61
C LYS A 211 14.97 11.94 -13.18
N GLY A 212 14.68 10.74 -13.71
CA GLY A 212 13.35 10.39 -14.21
C GLY A 212 12.29 10.44 -13.10
N PHE A 213 12.64 9.96 -11.91
CA PHE A 213 11.75 9.87 -10.75
C PHE A 213 11.42 11.22 -10.10
N VAL A 214 12.16 12.28 -10.38
CA VAL A 214 11.87 13.64 -9.88
C VAL A 214 10.48 14.13 -10.35
N LYS A 215 10.04 13.74 -11.56
CA LYS A 215 8.69 14.07 -12.03
C LYS A 215 7.63 13.41 -11.15
N ALA A 216 7.77 12.10 -10.91
CA ALA A 216 6.82 11.34 -10.10
C ALA A 216 6.75 11.91 -8.67
N LYS A 217 7.90 12.20 -8.05
CA LYS A 217 7.93 12.84 -6.73
C LYS A 217 7.16 14.17 -6.68
N ALA A 218 7.31 15.02 -7.69
CA ALA A 218 6.60 16.30 -7.73
C ALA A 218 5.07 16.12 -7.89
N GLN A 219 4.64 15.08 -8.61
CA GLN A 219 3.23 14.72 -8.73
C GLN A 219 2.70 14.17 -7.40
N GLU A 220 3.43 13.29 -6.73
CA GLU A 220 3.05 12.76 -5.41
C GLU A 220 2.98 13.83 -4.31
N ASP A 221 3.82 14.86 -4.37
CA ASP A 221 3.71 16.01 -3.46
C ASP A 221 2.34 16.71 -3.62
N ASP A 222 1.86 16.83 -4.85
CA ASP A 222 0.57 17.42 -5.16
C ASP A 222 -0.61 16.48 -4.83
N HIS A 223 -0.48 15.18 -5.12
CA HIS A 223 -1.48 14.16 -4.75
C HIS A 223 -1.74 14.16 -3.23
N LEU A 224 -0.67 14.11 -2.43
CA LEU A 224 -0.74 14.15 -0.97
C LEU A 224 -1.48 15.40 -0.47
N ILE A 225 -1.19 16.57 -1.04
CA ILE A 225 -1.87 17.84 -0.69
C ILE A 225 -3.35 17.77 -1.06
N LYS A 226 -3.68 17.29 -2.27
CA LYS A 226 -5.06 17.15 -2.76
C LYS A 226 -5.87 16.22 -1.84
N ILE A 227 -5.38 15.00 -1.58
CA ILE A 227 -6.09 14.01 -0.75
C ILE A 227 -6.26 14.51 0.68
N LYS A 228 -5.21 15.05 1.30
CA LYS A 228 -5.27 15.64 2.64
C LYS A 228 -6.32 16.77 2.72
N THR A 229 -6.40 17.61 1.69
CA THR A 229 -7.39 18.69 1.60
C THR A 229 -8.81 18.15 1.46
N LEU A 230 -9.00 17.10 0.65
CA LEU A 230 -10.30 16.46 0.44
C LEU A 230 -10.81 15.78 1.71
N VAL A 231 -9.97 15.03 2.42
CA VAL A 231 -10.30 14.43 3.73
C VAL A 231 -10.77 15.51 4.70
N ARG A 232 -9.97 16.58 4.86
CA ARG A 232 -10.28 17.69 5.77
C ARG A 232 -11.63 18.34 5.42
N ARG A 233 -11.87 18.62 4.14
CA ARG A 233 -13.09 19.27 3.66
C ARG A 233 -14.33 18.41 3.94
N GLY A 234 -14.25 17.10 3.67
CA GLY A 234 -15.32 16.16 3.96
C GLY A 234 -15.69 16.14 5.44
N LEU A 235 -14.69 15.97 6.31
CA LEU A 235 -14.92 15.91 7.76
C LEU A 235 -15.44 17.23 8.36
N ILE A 236 -14.94 18.38 7.89
CA ILE A 236 -15.46 19.69 8.34
C ILE A 236 -16.91 19.88 7.89
N SER A 237 -17.26 19.40 6.69
CA SER A 237 -18.64 19.47 6.19
C SER A 237 -19.59 18.58 6.99
N ASP A 238 -19.13 17.45 7.53
CA ASP A 238 -19.96 16.54 8.33
C ASP A 238 -20.29 17.12 9.73
N ILE A 239 -19.52 18.11 10.20
CA ILE A 239 -19.74 18.79 11.49
C ILE A 239 -20.75 19.95 11.36
N LYS A 240 -20.81 20.60 10.18
CA LYS A 240 -21.60 21.81 9.94
C LYS A 240 -22.99 21.49 9.43
#